data_AF-A0A1G0DP65-F1
#
_entry.id   AF-A0A1G0DP65-F1
#
_cell.length_a   1.000
_cell.length_b   1.000
_cell.length_c   1.000
_cell.angle_alpha   90.00
_cell.angle_beta   90.00
_cell.angle_gamma   90.00
#
_symmetry.space_group_name_H-M   'P 1'
#
loop_
_entity.id
_entity.type
_entity.pdbx_description
1 polymer ?
#
loop_
_entity_poly.entity_id
_entity_poly.type
_entity_poly.pdbx_seq_one_letter_code
_entity_poly.pdbx_strand_id
1 'polypeptide(L)' 'MSDDHNQPQPVSAPPPVAPKKFLTNQGDNTLSKRLEKILSQTHDFDCIVGYFFISGFFRLYPALEKVKKSAFSLA' A
#
# COMPACT_ATOMS: atom_id res chain seq x y z
N MET A 1 -52.02 -24.29 -8.50
CA MET A 1 -50.92 -24.59 -9.43
C MET A 1 -50.27 -23.26 -9.77
N SER A 2 -49.06 -23.06 -9.27
CA SER A 2 -48.01 -22.15 -9.75
C SER A 2 -48.41 -20.73 -10.21
N ASP A 3 -48.42 -19.78 -9.29
CA ASP A 3 -48.11 -18.38 -9.64
C ASP A 3 -46.70 -18.06 -9.16
N ASP A 4 -45.85 -17.91 -10.16
CA ASP A 4 -44.40 -17.79 -10.16
C ASP A 4 -43.97 -16.54 -9.37
N HIS A 5 -43.33 -16.76 -8.22
CA HIS A 5 -42.66 -15.70 -7.47
C HIS A 5 -41.41 -15.25 -8.23
N ASN A 6 -41.61 -14.38 -9.23
CA ASN A 6 -40.51 -13.60 -9.81
C ASN A 6 -40.14 -12.49 -8.83
N GLN A 7 -39.36 -12.83 -7.82
CA GLN A 7 -38.74 -11.86 -6.94
C GLN A 7 -37.42 -11.43 -7.59
N PRO A 8 -37.26 -10.13 -7.96
CA PRO A 8 -36.01 -9.67 -8.57
C PRO A 8 -34.86 -9.91 -7.60
N GLN A 9 -33.89 -10.73 -8.04
CA GLN A 9 -32.66 -10.97 -7.31
C GLN A 9 -31.97 -9.62 -7.06
N PRO A 10 -31.60 -9.26 -5.83
CA PRO A 10 -30.88 -8.02 -5.58
C PRO A 10 -29.53 -8.13 -6.27
N VAL A 11 -29.35 -7.41 -7.38
CA VAL A 11 -28.06 -7.25 -8.04
C VAL A 11 -27.10 -6.67 -7.01
N SER A 12 -26.17 -7.49 -6.53
CA SER A 12 -25.16 -7.09 -5.56
C SER A 12 -24.39 -5.92 -6.15
N ALA A 13 -24.58 -4.72 -5.59
CA ALA A 13 -23.86 -3.54 -6.00
C ALA A 13 -22.35 -3.85 -6.03
N PRO A 14 -21.61 -3.38 -7.05
CA PRO A 14 -20.16 -3.58 -7.09
C PRO A 14 -19.55 -3.07 -5.77
N PRO A 15 -18.58 -3.80 -5.19
CA PRO A 15 -17.99 -3.42 -3.91
C PRO A 15 -17.46 -1.97 -4.00
N PRO A 16 -17.63 -1.16 -2.94
CA PRO A 16 -17.24 0.24 -2.97
C PRO A 16 -15.77 0.35 -3.34
N VAL A 17 -15.50 1.03 -4.47
CA VAL A 17 -14.14 1.31 -4.93
C VAL A 17 -13.44 2.09 -3.82
N ALA A 18 -12.50 1.45 -3.13
CA ALA A 18 -11.81 2.06 -2.01
C ALA A 18 -11.16 3.38 -2.48
N PRO A 19 -11.41 4.52 -1.80
CA PRO A 19 -10.82 5.79 -2.22
C PRO A 19 -9.30 5.67 -2.17
N LYS A 20 -8.63 6.13 -3.24
CA LYS A 20 -7.17 6.26 -3.28
C LYS A 20 -6.77 7.20 -2.13
N LYS A 21 -6.26 6.62 -1.03
CA LYS A 21 -5.84 7.40 0.15
C LYS A 21 -4.59 8.21 -0.19
N PHE A 22 -4.76 9.52 -0.38
CA PHE A 22 -3.68 10.47 -0.52
C PHE A 22 -2.85 10.57 0.77
N LEU A 23 -1.55 10.81 0.63
CA LEU A 23 -0.64 11.08 1.74
C LEU A 23 -0.79 12.56 2.14
N THR A 24 -1.22 12.82 3.37
CA THR A 24 -1.45 14.19 3.88
C THR A 24 -0.31 14.69 4.77
N ASN A 25 0.63 13.81 5.12
CA ASN A 25 1.71 14.08 6.07
C ASN A 25 1.22 14.55 7.45
N GLN A 26 0.04 14.10 7.88
CA GLN A 26 -0.55 14.40 9.18
C GLN A 26 -0.79 13.12 9.97
N GLY A 27 -0.41 13.13 11.25
CA GLY A 27 -0.52 11.96 12.13
C GLY A 27 0.13 10.71 11.53
N ASP A 28 -0.65 9.64 11.39
CA ASP A 28 -0.19 8.37 10.80
C ASP A 28 -0.28 8.32 9.27
N ASN A 29 -0.83 9.35 8.62
CA ASN A 29 -0.96 9.41 7.16
C ASN A 29 0.27 10.04 6.49
N THR A 30 1.46 9.55 6.86
CA THR A 30 2.73 9.97 6.27
C THR A 30 3.27 8.91 5.32
N LEU A 31 4.12 9.34 4.37
CA LEU A 31 4.80 8.43 3.46
C LEU A 31 5.63 7.40 4.24
N SER A 32 6.35 7.85 5.28
CA SER A 32 7.21 6.96 6.07
C SER A 32 6.41 5.85 6.75
N LYS A 33 5.27 6.17 7.38
CA LYS A 33 4.42 5.19 8.07
C LYS A 33 3.79 4.20 7.10
N ARG A 34 3.37 4.70 5.93
CA ARG A 34 2.88 3.85 4.85
C ARG A 34 3.96 2.87 4.39
N LEU A 35 5.18 3.37 4.17
CA LEU A 35 6.29 2.59 3.69
C LEU A 35 6.76 1.58 4.74
N GLU A 36 6.88 1.95 6.02
CA GLU A 36 7.16 1.03 7.13
C GLU A 36 6.21 -0.17 7.13
N LYS A 37 4.91 0.06 6.94
CA LYS A 37 3.89 -0.99 6.89
C LYS A 37 4.02 -1.87 5.64
N ILE A 38 4.18 -1.26 4.46
CA ILE A 38 4.31 -1.98 3.19
C ILE A 38 5.59 -2.82 3.19
N LEU A 39 6.73 -2.21 3.51
CA LEU A 39 8.03 -2.86 3.55
C LEU A 39 8.03 -4.06 4.50
N SER A 40 7.37 -3.96 5.66
CA SER A 40 7.29 -5.09 6.59
C SER A 40 6.54 -6.31 6.04
N GLN A 41 5.78 -6.17 4.94
CA GLN A 41 4.96 -7.23 4.34
C GLN A 41 5.42 -7.60 2.92
N THR A 42 6.42 -6.92 2.36
CA THR A 42 6.91 -7.14 1.00
C THR A 42 8.22 -7.91 1.01
N HIS A 43 8.37 -8.88 0.11
CA HIS A 43 9.62 -9.60 -0.10
C HIS A 43 10.58 -8.84 -1.02
N ASP A 44 10.06 -8.28 -2.12
CA ASP A 44 10.85 -7.48 -3.06
C ASP A 44 10.34 -6.03 -3.04
N PHE A 45 11.27 -5.07 -3.05
CA PHE A 45 10.96 -3.65 -3.06
C PHE A 45 11.90 -2.89 -3.98
N ASP A 46 11.33 -2.26 -5.01
CA ASP A 46 12.00 -1.35 -5.91
C ASP A 46 11.29 0.01 -5.90
N CYS A 47 12.06 1.09 -5.90
CA CYS A 47 11.52 2.43 -5.99
C CYS A 47 12.42 3.36 -6.81
N ILE A 48 11.79 4.23 -7.60
CA ILE A 48 12.47 5.32 -8.30
C ILE A 48 12.19 6.59 -7.51
N VAL A 49 13.26 7.22 -7.01
CA VAL A 49 13.19 8.48 -6.27
C VAL A 49 14.05 9.52 -6.96
N GLY A 50 13.47 10.68 -7.27
CA GLY A 50 14.23 11.79 -7.85
C GLY A 50 15.15 12.47 -6.83
N TYR A 51 14.77 12.43 -5.55
CA TYR A 51 15.56 12.96 -4.45
C TYR A 51 15.17 12.26 -3.15
N PHE A 52 16.16 11.89 -2.34
CA PHE A 52 15.93 11.19 -1.08
C PHE A 52 16.87 11.70 0.01
N PHE A 53 16.28 12.17 1.11
CA PHE A 53 17.04 12.61 2.27
C PHE A 53 17.61 11.41 3.03
N ILE A 54 18.90 11.48 3.39
CA ILE A 54 19.55 10.42 4.17
C ILE A 54 18.90 10.21 5.55
N SER A 55 18.36 11.27 6.15
CA SER A 55 17.59 11.18 7.40
C SER A 55 16.32 10.34 7.26
N GLY A 56 15.68 10.36 6.09
CA GLY A 56 14.55 9.48 5.74
C GLY A 56 14.98 8.03 5.59
N PHE A 57 16.18 7.79 5.03
CA PHE A 57 16.77 6.45 4.92
C PHE A 57 16.94 5.80 6.29
N PHE A 58 17.58 6.50 7.24
CA PHE A 58 17.80 5.96 8.58
C PHE A 58 16.51 5.60 9.31
N ARG A 59 15.43 6.35 9.08
CA ARG A 59 14.11 6.04 9.65
C ARG A 59 13.48 4.80 9.05
N LEU A 60 13.68 4.55 7.75
CA LEU A 60 13.12 3.42 7.02
C LEU A 60 14.01 2.17 7.05
N TYR A 61 15.28 2.34 7.39
CA TYR A 61 16.29 1.28 7.41
C TYR A 61 15.84 0.02 8.18
N PRO A 62 15.24 0.11 9.39
CA PRO A 62 14.78 -1.09 10.12
C PRO A 62 13.67 -1.87 9.41
N ALA A 63 12.85 -1.19 8.59
CA ALA A 63 11.82 -1.85 7.79
C ALA A 63 12.41 -2.46 6.52
N LEU A 64 13.39 -1.79 5.90
CA LEU A 64 14.10 -2.28 4.71
C LEU A 64 14.99 -3.50 5.00
N GLU A 65 15.57 -3.59 6.20
CA GLU A 65 16.40 -4.73 6.60
C GLU A 65 15.63 -6.06 6.56
N LYS A 66 14.31 -6.01 6.80
CA LYS A 66 13.42 -7.18 6.76
C LYS A 66 13.06 -7.63 5.35
N VAL A 67 13.10 -6.72 4.37
CA VAL A 67 12.80 -7.00 2.97
C VAL A 67 13.94 -7.78 2.30
N LYS A 68 15.17 -7.70 2.84
CA LYS A 68 16.33 -8.55 2.53
C LYS A 68 16.71 -8.72 1.05
N LYS A 69 17.86 -8.07 0.73
CA LYS A 69 18.87 -8.38 -0.29
C LYS A 69 18.74 -7.72 -1.68
N SER A 70 18.26 -6.49 -1.75
CA SER A 70 18.55 -5.64 -2.91
C SER A 70 19.95 -5.04 -2.73
N ALA A 71 20.95 -5.58 -3.44
CA ALA A 71 22.23 -4.91 -3.59
C ALA A 71 21.97 -3.50 -4.14
N PHE A 72 22.36 -2.45 -3.42
CA PHE A 72 22.47 -1.12 -4.01
C PHE A 72 23.56 -1.19 -5.09
N SER A 73 23.18 -1.45 -6.33
CA SER A 73 24.08 -1.25 -7.46
C SER A 73 24.11 0.25 -7.75
N LEU A 74 25.13 0.93 -7.24
CA LEU A 74 25.53 2.22 -7.81
C LEU A 74 26.10 1.93 -9.21
N ALA A 75 25.41 2.42 -10.24
CA ALA A 75 26.00 2.69 -11.54
C ALA A 75 26.45 4.15 -11.59
#